data_AF-A0A9E5JX38-F1
#
_entry.id   AF-A0A9E5JX38-F1
#
_cell.length_a   1.000
_cell.length_b   1.000
_cell.length_c   1.000
_cell.angle_alpha   90.00
_cell.angle_beta   90.00
_cell.angle_gamma   90.00
#
_symmetry.space_group_name_H-M   'P 1'
#
loop_
_entity.id
_entity.type
_entity.pdbx_description
1 polymer ?
#
loop_
_entity_poly.entity_id
_entity_poly.type
_entity_poly.pdbx_seq_one_letter_code
_entity_poly.pdbx_strand_id
1 'polypeptide(L)'
;MNLLQVLAFLFVGTSCFSGIGLTLAGRLRAEVNLVAQNGLYLALLLLGGVLVSNDELPNSLGNIAKVLPSSLLSNLLRASFNDNTVAPADVAFLSGWAVAACTFAVFSFRWSD
;
A
#
# COMPACT_ATOMS: atom_id res chain seq x y z
N MET A 1 -1.78 -21.98 4.68
CA MET A 1 -1.62 -20.82 5.59
C MET A 1 -0.27 -20.83 6.29
N ASN A 2 0.59 -19.86 5.97
CA ASN A 2 1.89 -19.67 6.62
C ASN A 2 1.92 -18.36 7.41
N LEU A 3 1.76 -18.49 8.74
CA LEU A 3 1.60 -17.35 9.64
C LEU A 3 2.80 -16.39 9.59
N LEU A 4 4.02 -16.93 9.41
CA LEU A 4 5.23 -16.11 9.32
C LEU A 4 5.20 -15.18 8.11
N GLN A 5 4.81 -15.70 6.94
CA GLN A 5 4.66 -14.89 5.73
C GLN A 5 3.57 -13.83 5.88
N VAL A 6 2.41 -14.22 6.43
CA VAL A 6 1.30 -13.30 6.71
C VAL A 6 1.79 -12.14 7.57
N LEU A 7 2.41 -12.43 8.73
CA LEU A 7 2.91 -11.41 9.64
C LEU A 7 3.97 -10.53 8.97
N ALA A 8 4.92 -11.13 8.24
CA ALA A 8 5.97 -10.39 7.54
C ALA A 8 5.38 -9.40 6.53
N PHE A 9 4.47 -9.83 5.67
CA PHE A 9 3.84 -8.94 4.69
C PHE A 9 2.96 -7.89 5.34
N LEU A 10 2.30 -8.21 6.46
CA LEU A 10 1.52 -7.23 7.23
C LEU A 10 2.42 -6.13 7.80
N PHE A 11 3.60 -6.47 8.33
CA PHE A 11 4.58 -5.49 8.80
C PHE A 11 5.11 -4.61 7.65
N VAL A 12 5.47 -5.21 6.51
CA VAL A 12 5.95 -4.45 5.34
C VAL A 12 4.86 -3.53 4.80
N GLY A 13 3.65 -4.04 4.62
CA GLY A 13 2.51 -3.26 4.15
C GLY A 13 2.15 -2.12 5.11
N THR A 14 2.14 -2.39 6.42
CA THR A 14 1.89 -1.36 7.44
C THR A 14 2.95 -0.27 7.38
N SER A 15 4.22 -0.64 7.29
CA SER A 15 5.32 0.34 7.17
C SER A 15 5.17 1.22 5.93
N CYS A 16 4.80 0.63 4.79
CA CYS A 16 4.50 1.38 3.57
C CYS A 16 3.37 2.40 3.76
N PHE A 17 2.23 1.97 4.31
CA PHE A 17 1.08 2.85 4.53
C PHE A 17 1.36 3.92 5.58
N SER A 18 2.10 3.60 6.64
CA SER A 18 2.57 4.56 7.62
C SER A 18 3.48 5.62 6.97
N GLY A 19 4.41 5.21 6.09
CA GLY A 19 5.24 6.15 5.34
C GLY A 19 4.40 7.12 4.51
N ILE A 20 3.43 6.62 3.74
CA ILE A 20 2.53 7.47 2.95
C ILE A 20 1.71 8.40 3.86
N GLY A 21 1.12 7.89 4.94
CA GLY A 21 0.37 8.71 5.90
C GLY A 21 1.22 9.81 6.54
N LEU A 22 2.47 9.50 6.92
CA LEU A 22 3.42 10.46 7.47
C LEU A 22 3.83 11.54 6.45
N THR A 23 4.00 11.18 5.16
CA THR A 23 4.28 12.18 4.12
C THR A 23 3.15 13.22 3.97
N LEU A 24 1.89 12.78 4.11
CA LEU A 24 0.72 13.65 4.03
C LEU A 24 0.59 14.51 5.30
N ALA A 25 0.78 13.90 6.47
CA ALA A 25 0.69 14.58 7.76
C ALA A 25 1.73 15.70 7.92
N GLY A 26 2.95 15.51 7.40
CA GLY A 26 4.01 16.51 7.50
C GLY A 26 3.89 17.70 6.52
N ARG A 27 2.95 17.66 5.55
CA ARG A 27 2.86 18.68 4.48
C ARG A 27 1.54 19.43 4.41
N LEU A 28 0.45 18.85 4.91
CA LEU A 28 -0.90 19.39 4.75
C LEU A 28 -1.43 19.99 6.05
N ARG A 29 -2.22 21.06 5.95
CA ARG A 29 -3.04 21.53 7.08
C ARG A 29 -3.97 20.42 7.56
N ALA A 30 -4.30 20.40 8.84
CA ALA A 30 -5.08 19.32 9.47
C ALA A 30 -6.37 18.97 8.69
N GLU A 31 -7.14 19.98 8.25
CA GLU A 31 -8.38 19.80 7.49
C GLU A 31 -8.14 19.09 6.13
N VAL A 32 -7.13 19.55 5.38
CA VAL A 32 -6.79 19.00 4.07
C VAL A 32 -6.19 17.60 4.21
N ASN A 33 -5.37 17.38 5.24
CA ASN A 33 -4.82 16.06 5.55
C ASN A 33 -5.93 15.04 5.83
N LEU A 34 -6.97 15.42 6.60
CA LEU A 34 -8.08 14.54 6.91
C LEU A 34 -8.83 14.10 5.64
N VAL A 35 -9.14 15.05 4.76
CA VAL A 35 -9.82 14.75 3.48
C VAL A 35 -8.93 13.89 2.58
N ALA A 36 -7.64 14.23 2.47
CA ALA A 36 -6.68 13.49 1.65
C ALA A 36 -6.51 12.04 2.12
N GLN A 37 -6.37 11.81 3.43
CA GLN A 37 -6.22 10.47 3.98
C GLN A 37 -7.49 9.62 3.79
N ASN A 38 -8.66 10.20 4.03
CA ASN A 38 -9.93 9.49 3.80
C ASN A 38 -10.13 9.18 2.31
N GLY A 39 -9.81 10.13 1.41
CA GLY A 39 -9.85 9.90 -0.03
C GLY A 39 -8.88 8.80 -0.48
N LEU A 40 -7.65 8.82 0.04
CA LEU A 40 -6.65 7.80 -0.23
C LEU A 40 -7.11 6.42 0.27
N TYR A 41 -7.67 6.35 1.47
CA TYR A 41 -8.24 5.10 2.01
C TYR A 41 -9.30 4.53 1.08
N LEU A 42 -10.28 5.33 0.66
CA LEU A 42 -11.32 4.88 -0.27
C LEU A 42 -10.74 4.45 -1.62
N ALA A 43 -9.78 5.20 -2.17
CA ALA A 43 -9.13 4.86 -3.43
C ALA A 43 -8.37 3.52 -3.33
N LEU A 44 -7.59 3.32 -2.26
CA LEU A 44 -6.85 2.08 -2.03
C LEU A 44 -7.76 0.89 -1.76
N LEU A 45 -8.91 1.12 -1.13
CA LEU A 45 -9.92 0.10 -0.86
C LEU A 45 -10.63 -0.35 -2.14
N LEU A 46 -10.90 0.59 -3.06
CA LEU A 46 -11.46 0.29 -4.39
C LEU A 46 -10.44 -0.39 -5.31
N LEU A 47 -9.19 0.13 -5.36
CA LEU A 47 -8.15 -0.33 -6.29
C LEU A 47 -7.29 -1.47 -5.75
N GLY A 48 -7.40 -1.80 -4.46
CA GLY A 48 -6.57 -2.82 -3.81
C GLY A 48 -6.91 -4.26 -4.16
N GLY A 49 -7.83 -4.51 -5.09
CA GLY A 49 -8.24 -5.86 -5.43
C GLY A 49 -9.04 -6.56 -4.32
N VAL A 50 -9.58 -5.80 -3.36
CA VAL A 50 -10.39 -6.33 -2.24
C VAL A 50 -11.88 -6.22 -2.57
N LEU A 51 -12.33 -5.07 -3.09
CA LEU A 51 -13.72 -4.88 -3.53
C LEU A 51 -13.94 -5.17 -5.01
N VAL A 52 -13.03 -4.74 -5.88
CA VAL A 52 -13.11 -4.90 -7.33
C VAL A 52 -11.90 -5.68 -7.81
N SER A 53 -12.13 -6.77 -8.53
CA SER A 53 -11.03 -7.54 -9.12
C SER A 53 -10.29 -6.70 -10.15
N ASN A 54 -8.95 -6.76 -10.14
CA ASN A 54 -8.11 -5.99 -11.06
C ASN A 54 -8.42 -6.28 -12.55
N ASP A 55 -9.00 -7.44 -12.85
CA ASP A 55 -9.35 -7.88 -14.21
C ASP A 55 -10.67 -7.28 -14.73
N GLU A 56 -11.48 -6.68 -13.85
CA GLU A 56 -12.73 -5.99 -14.22
C GLU A 56 -12.50 -4.49 -14.44
N LEU A 57 -11.31 -3.98 -14.12
CA LEU A 57 -10.96 -2.58 -14.31
C LEU A 57 -10.57 -2.31 -15.78
N PRO A 58 -10.89 -1.12 -16.32
CA PRO A 58 -10.39 -0.72 -17.64
C PRO A 58 -8.87 -0.79 -17.67
N ASN A 59 -8.30 -1.28 -18.78
CA ASN A 59 -6.87 -1.65 -18.92
C ASN A 59 -5.88 -0.66 -18.30
N SER A 60 -6.10 0.65 -18.49
CA SER A 60 -5.25 1.71 -17.94
C SER A 60 -5.24 1.73 -16.41
N LEU A 61 -6.41 1.56 -15.78
CA LEU A 61 -6.57 1.56 -14.33
C LEU A 61 -6.10 0.23 -13.72
N GLY A 62 -6.35 -0.89 -14.40
CA GLY A 62 -5.88 -2.21 -13.99
C GLY A 62 -4.34 -2.29 -13.92
N ASN A 63 -3.63 -1.69 -14.87
CA ASN A 63 -2.16 -1.67 -14.84
C ASN A 63 -1.60 -0.88 -13.66
N ILE A 64 -2.23 0.25 -13.30
CA ILE A 64 -1.84 1.03 -12.12
C ILE A 64 -2.20 0.28 -10.84
N ALA A 65 -3.40 -0.29 -10.79
CA ALA A 65 -3.91 -1.08 -9.66
C ALA A 65 -3.01 -2.27 -9.33
N LYS A 66 -2.43 -2.95 -10.34
CA LYS A 66 -1.47 -4.06 -10.13
C LYS A 66 -0.18 -3.66 -9.41
N VAL A 67 0.28 -2.41 -9.57
CA VAL A 67 1.52 -1.92 -8.93
C VAL A 67 1.26 -1.14 -7.64
N LEU A 68 0.00 -0.92 -7.25
CA LEU A 68 -0.35 -0.24 -6.01
C LEU A 68 -0.03 -1.13 -4.79
N PRO A 69 0.48 -0.55 -3.68
CA PRO A 69 0.86 -1.30 -2.48
C PRO A 69 -0.30 -2.10 -1.87
N SER A 70 -1.55 -1.62 -1.98
CA SER A 70 -2.74 -2.35 -1.50
C SER A 70 -3.01 -3.63 -2.29
N SER A 71 -2.85 -3.59 -3.61
CA SER A 71 -3.05 -4.74 -4.49
C SER A 71 -1.96 -5.79 -4.29
N LEU A 72 -0.70 -5.35 -4.23
CA LEU A 72 0.46 -6.22 -3.96
C LEU A 72 0.33 -6.91 -2.60
N LEU A 73 -0.03 -6.17 -1.55
CA LEU A 73 -0.25 -6.73 -0.21
C LEU A 73 -1.39 -7.76 -0.22
N SER A 74 -2.53 -7.42 -0.85
CA SER A 74 -3.69 -8.31 -0.89
C SER A 74 -3.39 -9.62 -1.65
N ASN A 75 -2.61 -9.56 -2.73
CA ASN A 75 -2.17 -10.74 -3.48
C ASN A 75 -1.22 -11.61 -2.65
N LEU A 76 -0.21 -11.02 -2.00
CA LEU A 76 0.74 -11.74 -1.15
C LEU A 76 0.06 -12.39 0.05
N LEU A 77 -0.91 -11.70 0.68
CA LEU A 77 -1.69 -12.27 1.77
C LEU A 77 -2.53 -13.46 1.29
N ARG A 78 -3.28 -13.32 0.18
CA ARG A 78 -4.04 -14.44 -0.42
C ARG A 78 -3.14 -15.63 -0.75
N ALA A 79 -1.99 -15.40 -1.36
CA ALA A 79 -1.01 -16.44 -1.66
C ALA A 79 -0.50 -17.16 -0.39
N SER A 80 -0.27 -16.42 0.70
CA SER A 80 0.17 -16.96 1.99
C SER A 80 -0.91 -17.80 2.68
N PHE A 81 -2.18 -17.51 2.43
CA PHE A 81 -3.31 -18.28 2.98
C PHE A 81 -3.56 -19.57 2.18
N ASN A 82 -3.63 -19.47 0.85
CA ASN A 82 -4.04 -20.56 -0.05
C ASN A 82 -2.88 -21.52 -0.37
N ASP A 83 -1.98 -21.10 -1.25
CA ASP A 83 -1.07 -22.01 -1.96
C ASP A 83 0.37 -21.95 -1.44
N ASN A 84 0.68 -20.98 -0.55
CA ASN A 84 2.00 -20.68 0.00
C ASN A 84 3.06 -20.26 -1.04
N THR A 85 2.65 -20.09 -2.30
CA THR A 85 3.51 -19.67 -3.40
C THR A 85 3.41 -18.17 -3.59
N VAL A 86 4.38 -17.44 -3.02
CA VAL A 86 4.48 -15.98 -3.13
C VAL A 86 5.26 -15.60 -4.38
N ALA A 87 4.74 -14.65 -5.16
CA ALA A 87 5.44 -14.13 -6.33
C ALA A 87 6.63 -13.25 -5.88
N PRO A 88 7.89 -13.55 -6.26
CA PRO A 88 9.04 -12.76 -5.84
C PRO A 88 8.99 -11.31 -6.31
N ALA A 89 8.37 -11.08 -7.47
CA ALA A 89 8.14 -9.73 -8.02
C ALA A 89 7.27 -8.91 -7.06
N ASP A 90 6.13 -9.44 -6.62
CA ASP A 90 5.20 -8.72 -5.73
C ASP A 90 5.86 -8.37 -4.39
N VAL A 91 6.67 -9.29 -3.84
CA VAL A 91 7.46 -9.05 -2.63
C VAL A 91 8.45 -7.91 -2.84
N ALA A 92 9.17 -7.91 -3.97
CA ALA A 92 10.14 -6.87 -4.29
C ALA A 92 9.47 -5.50 -4.51
N PHE A 93 8.35 -5.45 -5.23
CA PHE A 93 7.60 -4.21 -5.45
C PHE A 93 7.01 -3.66 -4.16
N LEU A 94 6.40 -4.49 -3.31
CA LEU A 94 5.85 -4.04 -2.03
C LEU A 94 6.95 -3.53 -1.09
N SER A 95 8.08 -4.24 -1.03
CA SER A 95 9.24 -3.81 -0.24
C SER A 95 9.83 -2.51 -0.77
N GLY A 96 9.93 -2.36 -2.09
CA GLY A 96 10.36 -1.13 -2.74
C GLY A 96 9.44 0.05 -2.42
N TRP A 97 8.12 -0.17 -2.42
CA TRP A 97 7.14 0.81 -1.96
C TRP A 97 7.31 1.18 -0.49
N ALA A 98 7.52 0.20 0.39
CA ALA A 98 7.72 0.46 1.81
C ALA A 98 8.95 1.33 2.06
N VAL A 99 10.08 0.99 1.43
CA VAL A 99 11.30 1.79 1.50
C VAL A 99 11.07 3.19 0.92
N ALA A 100 10.53 3.29 -0.29
CA ALA A 100 10.28 4.56 -0.94
C ALA A 100 9.37 5.48 -0.11
N ALA A 101 8.25 4.96 0.41
CA ALA A 101 7.30 5.72 1.22
C ALA A 101 7.93 6.21 2.54
N CYS A 102 8.65 5.34 3.26
CA CYS A 102 9.33 5.72 4.49
C CYS A 102 10.44 6.74 4.24
N THR A 103 11.25 6.55 3.19
CA THR A 103 12.29 7.50 2.79
C THR A 103 11.69 8.85 2.43
N PHE A 104 10.60 8.87 1.65
CA PHE A 104 9.91 10.10 1.30
C PHE A 104 9.34 10.77 2.54
N ALA A 105 8.80 10.01 3.50
CA ALA A 105 8.32 10.54 4.78
C ALA A 105 9.42 11.29 5.52
N VAL A 106 10.59 10.66 5.69
CA VAL A 106 11.74 11.26 6.37
C VAL A 106 12.18 12.57 5.70
N PHE A 107 12.28 12.60 4.38
CA PHE A 107 12.70 13.81 3.66
C PHE A 107 11.62 14.90 3.60
N SER A 108 10.35 14.51 3.64
CA SER A 108 9.22 15.44 3.53
C SER A 108 8.83 16.09 4.86
N PHE A 109 9.27 15.52 5.98
CA PHE A 109 8.87 15.94 7.31
C PHE A 109 9.46 17.31 7.64
N ARG A 110 8.61 18.34 7.58
CA ARG A 110 8.91 19.67 8.11
C ARG A 110 8.15 19.81 9.41
N TRP A 111 8.87 20.08 10.49
CA TRP A 111 8.26 20.50 11.74
C TRP A 111 7.53 21.83 11.45
N SER A 112 6.21 21.81 11.58
CA SER A 112 5.44 23.05 11.64
C SER A 112 5.70 23.65 13.02
N ASP A 113 6.43 24.76 13.05
CA ASP A 113 6.45 25.66 14.20
C ASP A 113 5.02 26.12 14.55
#